data_AF-A0A257X9T3-F1
#
_entry.id   AF-A0A257X9T3-F1
#
_cell.length_a   1.000
_cell.length_b   1.000
_cell.length_c   1.000
_cell.angle_alpha   90.00
_cell.angle_beta   90.00
_cell.angle_gamma   90.00
#
_symmetry.space_group_name_H-M   'P 1'
#
loop_
_entity.id
_entity.type
_entity.pdbx_description
1 polymer ?
#
loop_
_entity_poly.entity_id
_entity_poly.type
_entity_poly.pdbx_seq_one_letter_code
_entity_poly.pdbx_strand_id
1 'polypeptide(L)'
;RVSQALQGVSQAPVLRLRMLGTPQASIHGKVLALSPRQMEILCLLALHPEGMDLERLHAAIYGDRTVGVATLKTEVSQLRERLGGAIGSRPYRLLVNWQADFMDLEQALNAGRVEAALAGYRGDFLPRTESPLLRTWRDCLESRLSDAIFRIDDPDLLLAHLGQSPEAVDAVERLIELLPGDHPVRARLLHKRDSRR
;
A
#
# COMPACT_ATOMS: atom_id res chain seq x y z
N ARG A 1 9.56 23.21 -28.72
CA ARG A 1 9.43 21.80 -29.20
C ARG A 1 10.76 21.03 -29.25
N VAL A 2 11.84 21.43 -28.56
CA VAL A 2 13.08 20.61 -28.46
C VAL A 2 13.81 20.81 -27.11
N SER A 3 13.09 20.90 -25.99
CA SER A 3 13.74 21.14 -24.66
C SER A 3 13.24 20.24 -23.53
N GLN A 4 12.34 19.29 -23.79
CA GLN A 4 11.88 18.30 -22.80
C GLN A 4 12.47 16.90 -23.03
N ALA A 5 13.37 16.77 -24.01
CA ALA A 5 13.94 15.49 -24.43
C ALA A 5 15.41 15.37 -23.99
N LEU A 6 15.72 15.67 -22.73
CA LEU A 6 16.99 15.26 -22.13
C LEU A 6 16.76 14.88 -20.66
N GLN A 7 16.65 13.58 -20.45
CA GLN A 7 17.26 12.89 -19.32
C GLN A 7 16.70 13.28 -17.95
N GLY A 8 15.57 12.65 -17.62
CA GLY A 8 15.30 12.25 -16.25
C GLY A 8 16.45 11.36 -15.78
N VAL A 9 17.48 11.97 -15.19
CA VAL A 9 18.35 11.28 -14.26
C VAL A 9 17.38 10.77 -13.20
N SER A 10 17.12 9.46 -13.17
CA SER A 10 16.29 8.80 -12.17
C SER A 10 16.92 9.04 -10.81
N GLN A 11 16.62 10.18 -10.21
CA GLN A 11 17.03 10.47 -8.86
C GLN A 11 16.26 9.50 -7.98
N ALA A 12 16.99 8.69 -7.23
CA ALA A 12 16.40 7.80 -6.24
C ALA A 12 15.41 8.61 -5.38
N PRO A 13 14.24 8.04 -5.04
CA PRO A 13 13.26 8.76 -4.24
C PRO A 13 13.89 9.17 -2.91
N VAL A 14 13.74 10.44 -2.55
CA VAL A 14 14.21 10.96 -1.26
C VAL A 14 13.43 10.30 -0.13
N LEU A 15 12.12 10.16 -0.26
CA LEU A 15 11.27 9.45 0.70
C LEU A 15 10.76 8.14 0.10
N ARG A 16 11.04 7.00 0.75
CA ARG A 16 10.50 5.70 0.37
C ARG A 16 9.58 5.17 1.45
N LEU A 17 8.37 4.83 1.06
CA LEU A 17 7.33 4.23 1.90
C LEU A 17 7.14 2.77 1.47
N ARG A 18 7.28 1.85 2.43
CA ARG A 18 6.92 0.44 2.28
C ARG A 18 5.84 0.13 3.28
N MET A 19 4.62 -0.12 2.82
CA MET A 19 3.44 -0.28 3.68
C MET A 19 2.71 -1.60 3.44
N LEU A 20 3.06 -2.33 2.38
CA LEU A 20 2.57 -3.68 2.10
C LEU A 20 3.42 -4.71 2.85
N GLY A 21 2.83 -5.33 3.88
CA GLY A 21 3.54 -6.22 4.80
C GLY A 21 4.08 -5.46 6.01
N THR A 22 5.39 -5.57 6.28
CA THR A 22 5.99 -4.88 7.45
C THR A 22 6.26 -3.40 7.13
N PRO A 23 5.57 -2.45 7.78
CA PRO A 23 5.66 -1.04 7.43
C PRO A 23 7.02 -0.44 7.75
N GLN A 24 7.58 0.31 6.83
CA GLN A 24 8.86 1.00 6.95
C GLN A 24 8.87 2.27 6.10
N ALA A 25 9.37 3.37 6.67
CA ALA A 25 9.67 4.59 5.95
C ALA A 25 11.17 4.86 6.01
N SER A 26 11.73 5.41 4.93
CA SER A 26 13.12 5.85 4.90
C SER A 26 13.27 7.16 4.16
N ILE A 27 14.19 8.01 4.61
CA ILE A 27 14.55 9.27 3.95
C ILE A 27 16.04 9.24 3.58
N HIS A 28 16.38 9.53 2.33
CA HIS A 28 17.73 9.38 1.78
C HIS A 28 18.34 8.01 2.08
N GLY A 29 17.52 6.95 2.01
CA GLY A 29 17.91 5.57 2.32
C GLY A 29 18.06 5.23 3.80
N LYS A 30 17.92 6.19 4.73
CA LYS A 30 17.98 5.96 6.18
C LYS A 30 16.58 5.65 6.73
N VAL A 31 16.44 4.53 7.43
CA VAL A 31 15.17 4.13 8.06
C VAL A 31 14.79 5.11 9.16
N LEU A 32 13.51 5.50 9.17
CA LEU A 32 12.94 6.39 10.17
C LEU A 32 12.25 5.58 11.27
N ALA A 33 12.52 5.90 12.53
CA ALA A 33 11.72 5.43 13.65
C ALA A 33 10.44 6.27 13.74
N LEU A 34 9.34 5.76 13.17
CA LEU A 34 8.04 6.45 13.15
C LEU A 34 7.01 5.69 13.97
N SER A 35 6.11 6.42 14.63
CA SER A 35 4.92 5.82 15.26
C SER A 35 3.96 5.29 14.19
N PRO A 36 3.03 4.35 14.53
CA PRO A 36 1.98 3.94 13.61
C PRO A 36 1.18 5.12 13.06
N ARG A 37 0.90 6.12 13.91
CA ARG A 37 0.20 7.34 13.51
C ARG A 37 0.98 8.15 12.47
N GLN A 38 2.30 8.24 12.61
CA GLN A 38 3.16 8.94 11.65
C GLN A 38 3.25 8.21 10.32
N MET A 39 3.22 6.87 10.32
CA MET A 39 3.10 6.08 9.09
C MET A 39 1.77 6.36 8.38
N GLU A 40 0.66 6.40 9.11
CA GLU A 40 -0.67 6.74 8.56
C GLU A 40 -0.69 8.15 7.96
N ILE A 41 -0.11 9.15 8.65
CA ILE A 41 0.02 10.52 8.11
C ILE A 41 0.78 10.49 6.78
N LEU A 42 1.91 9.79 6.70
CA LEU A 42 2.68 9.69 5.44
C LEU A 42 1.89 9.03 4.31
N CYS A 43 1.11 7.99 4.62
CA CYS A 43 0.26 7.34 3.62
C CYS A 43 -0.80 8.29 3.08
N LEU A 44 -1.48 9.02 3.96
CA LEU A 44 -2.50 10.01 3.56
C LEU A 44 -1.91 11.13 2.72
N LEU A 45 -0.72 11.64 3.06
CA LEU A 45 -0.07 12.66 2.26
C LEU A 45 0.43 12.15 0.90
N ALA A 46 0.74 10.86 0.77
CA ALA A 46 1.07 10.23 -0.51
C ALA A 46 -0.18 9.98 -1.38
N LEU A 47 -1.32 9.61 -0.76
CA LEU A 47 -2.62 9.48 -1.44
C LEU A 47 -3.20 10.84 -1.89
N HIS A 48 -2.81 11.92 -1.20
CA HIS A 48 -3.26 13.29 -1.46
C HIS A 48 -2.08 14.20 -1.81
N PRO A 49 -1.43 14.04 -2.99
CA PRO A 49 -0.28 14.85 -3.37
C PRO A 49 -0.60 16.35 -3.51
N GLU A 50 -1.87 16.70 -3.74
CA GLU A 50 -2.36 18.09 -3.72
C GLU A 50 -2.27 18.72 -2.31
N GLY A 51 -2.25 17.87 -1.29
CA GLY A 51 -2.17 18.22 0.12
C GLY A 51 -3.52 18.18 0.84
N MET A 52 -3.45 18.08 2.17
CA MET A 52 -4.59 18.07 3.07
C MET A 52 -4.47 19.22 4.07
N ASP A 53 -5.55 19.94 4.31
CA ASP A 53 -5.61 20.82 5.48
C ASP A 53 -5.69 19.99 6.78
N LEU A 54 -5.61 20.70 7.91
CA LEU A 54 -5.57 20.06 9.22
C LEU A 54 -6.87 19.33 9.58
N GLU A 55 -8.02 19.87 9.18
CA GLU A 55 -9.34 19.32 9.50
C GLU A 55 -9.59 18.05 8.70
N ARG A 56 -9.31 18.07 7.39
CA ARG A 56 -9.40 16.91 6.51
C ARG A 56 -8.43 15.82 6.92
N LEU A 57 -7.19 16.16 7.28
CA LEU A 57 -6.22 15.18 7.77
C LEU A 57 -6.67 14.58 9.11
N HIS A 58 -7.23 15.39 10.00
CA HIS A 58 -7.78 14.91 11.27
C HIS A 58 -8.94 13.94 11.06
N ALA A 59 -9.93 14.30 10.24
CA ALA A 59 -11.07 13.44 9.93
C ALA A 59 -10.62 12.12 9.25
N ALA A 60 -9.68 12.18 8.32
CA ALA A 60 -9.15 10.98 7.65
C ALA A 60 -8.46 10.02 8.62
N ILE A 61 -7.78 10.57 9.63
CA ILE A 61 -7.02 9.80 10.62
C ILE A 61 -7.92 9.30 11.75
N TYR A 62 -8.78 10.15 12.31
CA TYR A 62 -9.49 9.87 13.55
C TYR A 62 -10.97 9.55 13.35
N GLY A 63 -11.60 10.01 12.27
CA GLY A 63 -13.06 9.94 12.12
C GLY A 63 -13.77 10.61 13.29
N ASP A 64 -14.79 9.95 13.82
CA ASP A 64 -15.59 10.46 14.95
C ASP A 64 -14.92 10.29 16.32
N ARG A 65 -13.68 9.79 16.37
CA ARG A 65 -12.96 9.63 17.64
C ARG A 65 -12.66 10.98 18.28
N THR A 66 -12.83 11.05 19.60
CA THR A 66 -12.61 12.24 20.42
C THR A 66 -11.11 12.50 20.67
N VAL A 67 -10.36 12.75 19.60
CA VAL A 67 -8.94 13.14 19.67
C VAL A 67 -8.80 14.62 19.34
N GLY A 68 -8.12 15.38 20.19
CA GLY A 68 -7.92 16.81 19.96
C GLY A 68 -7.05 17.11 18.74
N VAL A 69 -7.38 18.16 18.00
CA VAL A 69 -6.60 18.66 16.83
C VAL A 69 -5.15 18.99 17.22
N ALA A 70 -4.92 19.41 18.47
CA ALA A 70 -3.57 19.67 18.99
C ALA A 70 -2.66 18.42 18.94
N THR A 71 -3.21 17.23 19.21
CA THR A 71 -2.48 15.97 19.12
C THR A 71 -1.98 15.74 17.69
N LEU A 72 -2.84 15.97 16.69
CA LEU A 72 -2.43 15.86 15.29
C LEU A 72 -1.34 16.88 14.93
N LYS A 73 -1.48 18.14 15.36
CA LYS A 73 -0.44 19.15 15.13
C LYS A 73 0.92 18.72 15.69
N THR A 74 0.93 18.12 16.88
CA THR A 74 2.14 17.60 17.52
C THR A 74 2.75 16.47 16.68
N GLU A 75 1.95 15.48 16.26
CA GLU A 75 2.41 14.38 15.41
C GLU A 75 3.00 14.88 14.08
N VAL A 76 2.32 15.81 13.41
CA VAL A 76 2.81 16.40 12.16
C VAL A 76 4.08 17.22 12.38
N SER A 77 4.18 17.96 13.48
CA SER A 77 5.38 18.74 13.79
C SER A 77 6.60 17.83 14.02
N GLN A 78 6.44 16.77 14.82
CA GLN A 78 7.49 15.78 15.07
C GLN A 78 7.88 15.04 13.79
N LEU A 79 6.90 14.66 12.98
CA LEU A 79 7.14 14.02 11.69
C LEU A 79 7.91 14.94 10.74
N ARG A 80 7.55 16.22 10.67
CA ARG A 80 8.24 17.22 9.86
C ARG A 80 9.70 17.39 10.28
N GLU A 81 9.98 17.38 11.58
CA GLU A 81 11.35 17.44 12.11
C GLU A 81 12.16 16.20 11.69
N ARG A 82 11.59 15.00 11.86
CA ARG A 82 12.22 13.73 11.43
C ARG A 82 12.51 13.66 9.93
N LEU A 83 11.70 14.33 9.12
CA LEU A 83 11.85 14.41 7.67
C LEU A 83 12.68 15.62 7.21
N GLY A 84 13.29 16.38 8.12
CA GLY A 84 14.10 17.54 7.76
C GLY A 84 13.33 18.65 7.05
N GLY A 85 12.05 18.84 7.40
CA GLY A 85 11.20 19.87 6.80
C GLY A 85 10.49 19.47 5.52
N ALA A 86 10.54 18.20 5.10
CA ALA A 86 9.93 17.74 3.85
C ALA A 86 8.38 17.69 3.83
N ILE A 87 7.71 18.29 4.83
CA ILE A 87 6.25 18.42 4.88
C ILE A 87 5.88 19.91 4.88
N GLY A 88 5.05 20.29 3.89
CA GLY A 88 4.47 21.63 3.77
C GLY A 88 3.58 21.98 4.95
N SER A 89 3.46 23.26 5.28
CA SER A 89 2.70 23.70 6.46
C SER A 89 1.20 23.80 6.23
N ARG A 90 0.76 24.38 5.10
CA ARG A 90 -0.66 24.50 4.70
C ARG A 90 -0.77 24.61 3.16
N PRO A 91 -1.42 23.66 2.46
CA PRO A 91 -1.85 22.35 2.98
C PRO A 91 -0.64 21.48 3.38
N TYR A 92 -0.85 20.50 4.25
CA TYR A 92 0.14 19.46 4.54
C TYR A 92 0.33 18.61 3.28
N ARG A 93 1.56 18.53 2.78
CA ARG A 93 1.93 17.74 1.60
C ARG A 93 3.41 17.37 1.64
N LEU A 94 3.79 16.30 0.96
CA LEU A 94 5.19 15.92 0.78
C LEU A 94 5.87 16.91 -0.20
N LEU A 95 7.02 17.47 0.18
CA LEU A 95 7.76 18.47 -0.60
C LEU A 95 8.97 17.89 -1.34
N VAL A 96 9.20 16.59 -1.20
CA VAL A 96 10.31 15.85 -1.81
C VAL A 96 9.76 14.81 -2.76
N ASN A 97 10.58 14.33 -3.70
CA ASN A 97 10.20 13.16 -4.48
C ASN A 97 10.05 11.96 -3.54
N TRP A 98 9.00 11.17 -3.78
CA TRP A 98 8.68 10.02 -2.96
C TRP A 98 8.26 8.83 -3.81
N GLN A 99 8.38 7.64 -3.24
CA GLN A 99 7.85 6.40 -3.80
C GLN A 99 7.14 5.62 -2.70
N ALA A 100 6.02 5.00 -3.04
CA ALA A 100 5.23 4.19 -2.13
C ALA A 100 4.79 2.90 -2.82
N ASP A 101 5.09 1.75 -2.21
CA ASP A 101 4.76 0.43 -2.77
C ASP A 101 3.25 0.23 -3.00
N PHE A 102 2.42 0.77 -2.11
CA PHE A 102 0.97 0.71 -2.24
C PHE A 102 0.43 1.59 -3.40
N MET A 103 1.11 2.69 -3.74
CA MET A 103 0.79 3.50 -4.93
C MET A 103 1.26 2.81 -6.21
N ASP A 104 2.43 2.17 -6.18
CA ASP A 104 2.94 1.38 -7.30
C ASP A 104 1.99 0.20 -7.62
N LEU A 105 1.46 -0.46 -6.59
CA LEU A 105 0.44 -1.49 -6.70
C LEU A 105 -0.87 -0.96 -7.29
N GLU A 106 -1.41 0.15 -6.77
CA GLU A 106 -2.63 0.77 -7.29
C GLU A 106 -2.47 1.16 -8.77
N GLN A 107 -1.30 1.70 -9.15
CA GLN A 107 -0.98 2.04 -10.53
C GLN A 107 -0.87 0.80 -11.43
N ALA A 108 -0.30 -0.30 -10.93
CA ALA A 108 -0.24 -1.56 -11.67
C ALA A 108 -1.65 -2.11 -11.93
N LEU A 109 -2.53 -2.09 -10.92
CA LEU A 109 -3.93 -2.49 -11.06
C LEU A 109 -4.70 -1.58 -12.02
N ASN A 110 -4.52 -0.26 -11.94
CA ASN A 110 -5.11 0.70 -12.88
C ASN A 110 -4.69 0.44 -14.33
N ALA A 111 -3.45 0.00 -14.54
CA ALA A 111 -2.90 -0.30 -15.85
C ALA A 111 -3.17 -1.74 -16.33
N GLY A 112 -3.90 -2.55 -15.56
CA GLY A 112 -4.12 -3.97 -15.88
C GLY A 112 -2.86 -4.84 -15.82
N ARG A 113 -1.77 -4.35 -15.22
CA ARG A 113 -0.49 -5.07 -15.09
C ARG A 113 -0.52 -5.99 -13.89
N VAL A 114 -1.34 -7.04 -13.97
CA VAL A 114 -1.65 -7.94 -12.84
C VAL A 114 -0.41 -8.65 -12.31
N GLU A 115 0.48 -9.14 -13.17
CA GLU A 115 1.74 -9.77 -12.73
C GLU A 115 2.60 -8.81 -11.89
N ALA A 116 2.72 -7.56 -12.33
CA ALA A 116 3.44 -6.54 -11.57
C ALA A 116 2.75 -6.20 -10.23
N ALA A 117 1.41 -6.18 -10.21
CA ALA A 117 0.64 -6.00 -8.99
C ALA A 117 0.90 -7.14 -7.99
N LEU A 118 0.82 -8.40 -8.43
CA LEU A 118 1.06 -9.57 -7.59
C LEU A 118 2.50 -9.64 -7.06
N ALA A 119 3.49 -9.24 -7.87
CA ALA A 119 4.89 -9.17 -7.44
C ALA A 119 5.16 -8.03 -6.43
N GLY A 120 4.36 -6.97 -6.49
CA GLY A 120 4.42 -5.85 -5.54
C GLY A 120 3.70 -6.11 -4.22
N TYR A 121 2.68 -6.98 -4.22
CA TYR A 121 1.90 -7.31 -3.03
C TYR A 121 2.65 -8.27 -2.10
N ARG A 122 3.29 -7.73 -1.07
CA ARG A 122 4.11 -8.48 -0.09
C ARG A 122 3.41 -8.72 1.26
N GLY A 123 2.13 -8.41 1.34
CA GLY A 123 1.31 -8.52 2.54
C GLY A 123 0.40 -7.30 2.71
N ASP A 124 -0.47 -7.39 3.70
CA ASP A 124 -1.56 -6.44 3.90
C ASP A 124 -1.06 -5.02 4.13
N PHE A 125 -1.81 -4.06 3.59
CA PHE A 125 -1.54 -2.64 3.81
C PHE A 125 -1.95 -2.24 5.23
N LEU A 126 -0.98 -1.84 6.06
CA LEU A 126 -1.20 -1.35 7.44
C LEU A 126 -2.32 -2.11 8.19
N PRO A 127 -2.21 -3.43 8.42
CA PRO A 127 -3.33 -4.27 8.89
C PRO A 127 -4.00 -3.76 10.19
N ARG A 128 -3.22 -3.09 11.05
CA ARG A 128 -3.67 -2.52 12.34
C ARG A 128 -4.08 -1.05 12.30
N THR A 129 -4.24 -0.45 11.11
CA THR A 129 -4.66 0.94 11.01
C THR A 129 -6.11 1.10 11.47
N GLU A 130 -6.33 2.13 12.27
CA GLU A 130 -7.66 2.54 12.72
C GLU A 130 -8.11 3.83 11.99
N SER A 131 -7.38 4.26 10.96
CA SER A 131 -7.77 5.41 10.15
C SER A 131 -8.95 5.03 9.25
N PRO A 132 -10.10 5.72 9.32
CA PRO A 132 -11.26 5.39 8.50
C PRO A 132 -10.92 5.46 7.01
N LEU A 133 -10.21 6.51 6.56
CA LEU A 133 -9.86 6.66 5.15
C LEU A 133 -8.92 5.55 4.68
N LEU A 134 -7.88 5.22 5.46
CA LEU A 134 -6.92 4.18 5.09
C LEU A 134 -7.54 2.79 5.11
N ARG A 135 -8.49 2.51 6.02
CA ARG A 135 -9.27 1.27 6.02
C ARG A 135 -10.12 1.17 4.76
N THR A 136 -10.92 2.20 4.44
CA THR A 136 -11.74 2.20 3.22
C THR A 136 -10.89 2.07 1.96
N TRP A 137 -9.74 2.75 1.91
CA TRP A 137 -8.82 2.64 0.78
C TRP A 137 -8.23 1.22 0.66
N ARG A 138 -7.81 0.61 1.77
CA ARG A 138 -7.34 -0.78 1.81
C ARG A 138 -8.40 -1.75 1.32
N ASP A 139 -9.62 -1.66 1.84
CA ASP A 139 -10.70 -2.57 1.48
C ASP A 139 -11.02 -2.48 -0.03
N CYS A 140 -10.95 -1.27 -0.61
CA CYS A 140 -11.08 -1.05 -2.05
C CYS A 140 -9.91 -1.67 -2.84
N LEU A 141 -8.66 -1.47 -2.37
CA LEU A 141 -7.48 -2.04 -3.00
C LEU A 141 -7.52 -3.59 -2.99
N GLU A 142 -7.88 -4.18 -1.86
CA GLU A 142 -7.99 -5.63 -1.67
C GLU A 142 -9.09 -6.21 -2.57
N SER A 143 -10.27 -5.57 -2.65
CA SER A 143 -11.33 -5.97 -3.59
C SER A 143 -10.87 -5.92 -5.04
N ARG A 144 -10.13 -4.88 -5.44
CA ARG A 144 -9.59 -4.78 -6.81
C ARG A 144 -8.51 -5.81 -7.11
N LEU A 145 -7.70 -6.16 -6.12
CA LEU A 145 -6.69 -7.21 -6.25
C LEU A 145 -7.36 -8.59 -6.38
N SER A 146 -8.39 -8.85 -5.58
CA SER A 146 -9.22 -10.05 -5.66
C SER A 146 -9.84 -10.21 -7.06
N ASP A 147 -10.49 -9.16 -7.56
CA ASP A 147 -11.04 -9.10 -8.92
C ASP A 147 -9.99 -9.37 -10.00
N ALA A 148 -8.76 -8.87 -9.81
CA ALA A 148 -7.67 -9.11 -10.74
C ALA A 148 -7.22 -10.58 -10.70
N ILE A 149 -7.12 -11.18 -9.51
CA ILE A 149 -6.78 -12.59 -9.31
C ILE A 149 -7.80 -13.50 -10.00
N PHE A 150 -9.10 -13.24 -9.84
CA PHE A 150 -10.16 -14.06 -10.46
C PHE A 150 -10.21 -13.97 -11.98
N ARG A 151 -9.54 -12.99 -12.60
CA ARG A 151 -9.39 -12.88 -14.06
C ARG A 151 -8.14 -13.58 -14.61
N ILE A 152 -7.28 -14.12 -13.75
CA ILE A 152 -6.08 -14.84 -14.17
C ILE A 152 -6.49 -16.25 -14.62
N ASP A 153 -6.00 -16.65 -15.79
CA ASP A 153 -6.16 -18.00 -16.35
C ASP A 153 -4.85 -18.82 -16.33
N ASP A 154 -3.77 -18.23 -15.81
CA ASP A 154 -2.45 -18.86 -15.69
C ASP A 154 -2.22 -19.40 -14.25
N PRO A 155 -2.26 -20.73 -14.05
CA PRO A 155 -2.01 -21.33 -12.74
C PRO A 155 -0.60 -21.08 -12.22
N ASP A 156 0.42 -20.97 -13.09
CA ASP A 156 1.80 -20.80 -12.66
C ASP A 156 2.02 -19.42 -12.03
N LEU A 157 1.37 -18.38 -12.59
CA LEU A 157 1.35 -17.04 -12.01
C LEU A 157 0.72 -17.03 -10.61
N LEU A 158 -0.41 -17.73 -10.43
CA LEU A 158 -1.10 -17.82 -9.14
C LEU A 158 -0.27 -18.63 -8.11
N LEU A 159 0.40 -19.70 -8.54
CA LEU A 159 1.30 -20.47 -7.69
C LEU A 159 2.52 -19.63 -7.26
N ALA A 160 3.10 -18.85 -8.17
CA ALA A 160 4.18 -17.92 -7.85
C ALA A 160 3.74 -16.85 -6.84
N HIS A 161 2.51 -16.34 -6.96
CA HIS A 161 1.93 -15.44 -5.97
C HIS A 161 1.76 -16.11 -4.60
N LEU A 162 1.24 -17.35 -4.54
CA LEU A 162 1.13 -18.10 -3.27
C LEU A 162 2.48 -18.38 -2.61
N GLY A 163 3.56 -18.48 -3.38
CA GLY A 163 4.91 -18.59 -2.84
C GLY A 163 5.35 -17.36 -2.05
N GLN A 164 4.83 -16.17 -2.41
CA GLN A 164 5.12 -14.90 -1.75
C GLN A 164 4.08 -14.54 -0.68
N SER A 165 2.82 -14.89 -0.92
CA SER A 165 1.69 -14.68 -0.02
C SER A 165 0.98 -16.02 0.24
N PRO A 166 1.48 -16.84 1.18
CA PRO A 166 0.88 -18.14 1.48
C PRO A 166 -0.56 -18.03 1.99
N GLU A 167 -0.95 -16.87 2.50
CA GLU A 167 -2.27 -16.62 3.08
C GLU A 167 -3.32 -16.15 2.05
N ALA A 168 -2.95 -15.93 0.78
CA ALA A 168 -3.84 -15.39 -0.25
C ALA A 168 -4.98 -16.36 -0.60
N VAL A 169 -6.13 -16.18 0.06
CA VAL A 169 -7.32 -17.03 -0.07
C VAL A 169 -7.84 -17.01 -1.51
N ASP A 170 -7.97 -15.83 -2.12
CA ASP A 170 -8.48 -15.67 -3.48
C ASP A 170 -7.65 -16.44 -4.51
N ALA A 171 -6.33 -16.46 -4.35
CA ALA A 171 -5.43 -17.22 -5.23
C ALA A 171 -5.59 -18.73 -5.04
N VAL A 172 -5.83 -19.19 -3.80
CA VAL A 172 -6.17 -20.61 -3.52
C VAL A 172 -7.48 -20.98 -4.19
N GLU A 173 -8.52 -20.15 -4.06
CA GLU A 173 -9.83 -20.40 -4.65
C GLU A 173 -9.74 -20.43 -6.17
N ARG A 174 -9.10 -19.43 -6.78
CA ARG A 174 -8.95 -19.38 -8.24
C ARG A 174 -8.15 -20.57 -8.79
N LEU A 175 -7.10 -21.01 -8.09
CA LEU A 175 -6.35 -22.20 -8.49
C LEU A 175 -7.19 -23.48 -8.43
N ILE A 176 -8.11 -23.61 -7.45
CA ILE A 176 -9.00 -24.77 -7.35
C ILE A 176 -9.98 -24.82 -8.53
N GLU A 177 -10.40 -23.65 -9.05
CA GLU A 177 -11.27 -23.54 -10.24
C GLU A 177 -10.53 -23.88 -11.54
N LEU A 178 -9.27 -23.46 -11.67
CA LEU A 178 -8.48 -23.68 -12.89
C LEU A 178 -7.90 -25.09 -13.00
N LEU A 179 -7.50 -25.69 -11.87
CA LEU A 179 -6.80 -26.98 -11.90
C LEU A 179 -7.79 -28.14 -12.11
N PRO A 180 -7.42 -29.13 -12.94
CA PRO A 180 -8.19 -30.38 -13.08
C PRO A 180 -8.38 -31.11 -11.75
N GLY A 181 -9.46 -31.88 -11.64
CA GLY A 181 -9.84 -32.58 -10.41
C GLY A 181 -8.78 -33.56 -9.87
N ASP A 182 -8.03 -34.19 -10.77
CA ASP A 182 -6.95 -35.16 -10.51
C ASP A 182 -5.58 -34.51 -10.27
N HIS A 183 -5.47 -33.19 -10.39
CA HIS A 183 -4.20 -32.50 -10.20
C HIS A 183 -3.74 -32.56 -8.73
N PRO A 184 -2.52 -33.04 -8.43
CA PRO A 184 -2.07 -33.29 -7.05
C PRO A 184 -2.01 -32.01 -6.20
N VAL A 185 -1.75 -30.86 -6.81
CA VAL A 185 -1.75 -29.55 -6.11
C VAL A 185 -3.17 -29.18 -5.68
N ARG A 186 -4.20 -29.50 -6.47
CA ARG A 186 -5.59 -29.17 -6.16
C ARG A 186 -6.06 -29.85 -4.87
N ALA A 187 -5.72 -31.13 -4.68
CA ALA A 187 -6.02 -31.85 -3.46
C ALA A 187 -5.41 -31.18 -2.21
N ARG A 188 -4.17 -30.68 -2.31
CA ARG A 188 -3.50 -29.95 -1.22
C ARG A 188 -4.18 -28.60 -0.94
N LEU A 189 -4.57 -27.87 -1.99
CA LEU A 189 -5.26 -26.59 -1.87
C LEU A 189 -6.65 -26.71 -1.21
N LEU A 190 -7.42 -27.76 -1.56
CA LEU A 190 -8.71 -28.05 -0.91
C LEU A 190 -8.54 -28.29 0.60
N HIS A 191 -7.57 -29.11 0.99
CA HIS A 191 -7.28 -29.36 2.40
C HIS A 191 -6.90 -28.06 3.15
N LYS A 192 -6.10 -27.20 2.51
CA LYS A 192 -5.71 -25.89 3.05
C LYS A 192 -6.91 -24.95 3.22
N ARG A 193 -7.82 -24.92 2.24
CA ARG A 193 -9.06 -24.12 2.28
C ARG A 193 -9.96 -24.57 3.43
N ASP A 194 -10.16 -25.88 3.56
CA ASP A 194 -11.09 -26.46 4.54
C ASP A 194 -10.55 -26.34 5.98
N SER A 195 -9.22 -26.29 6.16
CA SER A 195 -8.58 -26.08 7.47
C SER A 195 -8.65 -24.63 7.98
N ARG A 196 -9.15 -23.69 7.17
CA ARG A 196 -9.27 -22.26 7.49
C ARG A 196 -10.71 -21.80 7.74
N ARG A 197 -11.69 -22.68 7.49
CA ARG A 197 -13.11 -22.46 7.85
C ARG A 197 -13.35 -22.91 9.28
#